data_AF-A0A7W0MCT0-F1
#
_entry.id   AF-A0A7W0MCT0-F1
#
_cell.length_a   1.000
_cell.length_b   1.000
_cell.length_c   1.000
_cell.angle_alpha   90.00
_cell.angle_beta   90.00
_cell.angle_gamma   90.00
#
_symmetry.space_group_name_H-M   'P 1'
#
loop_
_entity.id
_entity.type
_entity.pdbx_description
1 polymer ?
#
loop_
_entity_poly.entity_id
_entity_poly.type
_entity_poly.pdbx_seq_one_letter_code
_entity_poly.pdbx_strand_id
1 'polypeptide(L)'
;MKTAAKDAEAERLARRAEVKAKISKADAMRQQADALGEQLATERASIAALTDEHSAATAPLQKELASLESKSLKMLESGTIPDQAIDRRRAELFSEVAAENAKLEQAIDSLRKRFDPVHQKRQELLMTANAIPSRDRLAVPGIGCPKLLLKLFCARRRSHFAGVRREVARERLAQAQTELSVLEREGDQPWSGKDRANAERRRDEWTAEAEAAEAEQRAADEASAAIHEELKNE
;
A
#
# COMPACT_ATOMS: atom_id res chain seq x y z
N MET A 1 51.75 -3.50 -1.99
CA MET A 1 50.51 -3.00 -2.64
C MET A 1 49.54 -4.11 -3.08
N LYS A 2 49.97 -5.24 -3.66
CA LYS A 2 49.04 -6.33 -4.07
C LYS A 2 48.31 -7.04 -2.92
N THR A 3 48.86 -7.03 -1.71
CA THR A 3 48.26 -7.65 -0.51
C THR A 3 47.11 -6.81 0.03
N ALA A 4 47.34 -5.52 0.28
CA ALA A 4 46.32 -4.59 0.78
C ALA A 4 45.04 -4.53 -0.10
N ALA A 5 45.17 -4.62 -1.43
CA ALA A 5 44.02 -4.65 -2.32
C ALA A 5 43.22 -5.96 -2.23
N LYS A 6 43.89 -7.09 -1.98
CA LYS A 6 43.23 -8.39 -1.76
C LYS A 6 42.51 -8.42 -0.41
N ASP A 7 43.14 -7.87 0.62
CA ASP A 7 42.57 -7.82 1.97
C ASP A 7 41.31 -6.94 2.01
N ALA A 8 41.35 -5.78 1.34
CA ALA A 8 40.19 -4.89 1.21
C ALA A 8 39.02 -5.53 0.43
N GLU A 9 39.32 -6.29 -0.62
CA GLU A 9 38.29 -7.00 -1.39
C GLU A 9 37.66 -8.15 -0.59
N ALA A 10 38.46 -8.88 0.20
CA ALA A 10 37.97 -9.91 1.10
C ALA A 10 37.04 -9.31 2.18
N GLU A 11 37.41 -8.17 2.77
CA GLU A 11 36.59 -7.45 3.75
C GLU A 11 35.27 -6.98 3.14
N ARG A 12 35.30 -6.45 1.90
CA ARG A 12 34.10 -6.03 1.17
C ARG A 12 33.13 -7.20 0.95
N LEU A 13 33.65 -8.34 0.48
CA LEU A 13 32.84 -9.54 0.23
C LEU A 13 32.25 -10.09 1.53
N ALA A 14 33.01 -10.08 2.63
CA ALA A 14 32.51 -10.48 3.94
C ALA A 14 31.36 -9.57 4.42
N ARG A 15 31.52 -8.24 4.34
CA ARG A 15 30.45 -7.27 4.67
C ARG A 15 29.22 -7.45 3.79
N ARG A 16 29.42 -7.74 2.49
CA ARG A 16 28.32 -8.03 1.56
C ARG A 16 27.57 -9.28 1.95
N ALA A 17 28.27 -10.37 2.27
CA ALA A 17 27.65 -11.60 2.73
C ALA A 17 26.83 -11.39 4.01
N GLU A 18 27.36 -10.60 4.95
CA GLU A 18 26.64 -10.22 6.18
C GLU A 18 25.36 -9.44 5.88
N VAL A 19 25.42 -8.43 4.99
CA VAL A 19 24.24 -7.65 4.59
C VAL A 19 23.21 -8.52 3.87
N LYS A 20 23.65 -9.42 2.96
CA LYS A 20 22.76 -10.39 2.30
C LYS A 20 22.07 -11.31 3.31
N ALA A 21 22.80 -11.83 4.30
CA ALA A 21 22.24 -12.68 5.34
C ALA A 21 21.19 -11.93 6.18
N LYS A 22 21.46 -10.67 6.53
CA LYS A 22 20.50 -9.80 7.23
C LYS A 22 19.23 -9.58 6.40
N ILE A 23 19.37 -9.25 5.11
CA ILE A 23 18.24 -9.07 4.19
C ILE A 23 17.42 -10.35 4.08
N SER A 24 18.06 -11.50 3.87
CA SER A 24 17.38 -12.80 3.78
C SER A 24 16.61 -13.11 5.06
N LYS A 25 17.18 -12.81 6.23
CA LYS A 25 16.48 -12.92 7.51
C LYS A 25 15.25 -12.01 7.59
N ALA A 26 15.35 -10.77 7.11
CA ALA A 26 14.22 -9.84 7.05
C ALA A 26 13.11 -10.35 6.11
N ASP A 27 13.48 -10.90 4.96
CA ASP A 27 12.54 -11.46 3.99
C ASP A 27 11.80 -12.67 4.58
N ALA A 28 12.51 -13.56 5.28
CA ALA A 28 11.90 -14.68 5.99
C ALA A 28 10.94 -14.21 7.10
N MET A 29 11.30 -13.17 7.86
CA MET A 29 10.41 -12.56 8.85
C MET A 29 9.15 -11.96 8.22
N ARG A 30 9.27 -11.32 7.05
CA ARG A 30 8.12 -10.78 6.30
C ARG A 30 7.20 -11.90 5.81
N GLN A 31 7.76 -12.96 5.23
CA GLN A 31 6.98 -14.14 4.83
C GLN A 31 6.23 -14.76 6.02
N GLN A 32 6.87 -14.87 7.19
CA GLN A 32 6.21 -15.31 8.41
C GLN A 32 5.08 -14.35 8.83
N ALA A 33 5.32 -13.04 8.77
CA ALA A 33 4.30 -12.04 9.09
C ALA A 33 3.11 -12.05 8.11
N ASP A 34 3.35 -12.39 6.85
CA ASP A 34 2.30 -12.54 5.82
C ASP A 34 1.45 -13.79 6.11
N ALA A 35 2.08 -14.92 6.42
CA ALA A 35 1.36 -16.14 6.83
C ALA A 35 0.52 -15.92 8.11
N LEU A 36 1.04 -15.19 9.10
CA LEU A 36 0.24 -14.78 10.26
C LEU A 36 -0.89 -13.82 9.86
N GLY A 37 -0.68 -12.98 8.85
CA GLY A 37 -1.70 -12.10 8.28
C GLY A 37 -2.86 -12.87 7.68
N GLU A 38 -2.59 -13.95 6.94
CA GLU A 38 -3.61 -14.86 6.41
C GLU A 38 -4.40 -15.53 7.54
N GLN A 39 -3.72 -16.03 8.57
CA GLN A 39 -4.39 -16.61 9.75
C GLN A 39 -5.33 -15.60 10.42
N LEU A 40 -4.88 -14.35 10.63
CA LEU A 40 -5.73 -13.29 11.20
C LEU A 40 -6.93 -12.96 10.31
N ALA A 41 -6.78 -13.06 8.99
CA ALA A 41 -7.89 -12.87 8.05
C ALA A 41 -8.93 -13.99 8.18
N THR A 42 -8.49 -15.26 8.30
CA THR A 42 -9.37 -16.39 8.57
C THR A 42 -10.13 -16.24 9.89
N GLU A 43 -9.44 -15.88 10.97
CA GLU A 43 -10.06 -15.66 12.29
C GLU A 43 -11.10 -14.52 12.25
N ARG A 44 -10.83 -13.44 11.52
CA ARG A 44 -11.81 -12.36 11.29
C ARG A 44 -13.04 -12.85 10.52
N ALA A 45 -12.85 -13.68 9.51
CA ALA A 45 -13.95 -14.29 8.77
C ALA A 45 -14.78 -15.22 9.68
N SER A 46 -14.15 -15.95 10.59
CA SER A 46 -14.85 -16.76 11.60
C SER A 46 -15.67 -15.92 12.57
N ILE A 47 -15.15 -14.77 13.04
CA ILE A 47 -15.92 -13.83 13.88
C ILE A 47 -17.14 -13.30 13.11
N ALA A 48 -16.97 -12.92 11.84
CA ALA A 48 -18.07 -12.45 11.00
C ALA A 48 -19.14 -13.55 10.83
N ALA A 49 -18.73 -14.78 10.52
CA ALA A 49 -19.64 -15.92 10.38
C ALA A 49 -20.42 -16.21 11.67
N LEU A 50 -19.78 -16.17 12.84
CA LEU A 50 -20.45 -16.33 14.13
C LEU A 50 -21.46 -15.20 14.40
N THR A 51 -21.12 -13.97 14.00
CA THR A 51 -22.02 -12.82 14.14
C THR A 51 -23.25 -12.97 13.23
N ASP A 52 -23.05 -13.47 12.01
CA ASP A 52 -24.15 -13.75 11.08
C ASP A 52 -25.03 -14.91 11.58
N GLU A 53 -24.43 -15.97 12.12
CA GLU A 53 -25.14 -17.10 12.72
C GLU A 53 -25.97 -16.66 13.94
N HIS A 54 -25.38 -15.83 14.82
CA HIS A 54 -26.10 -15.25 15.96
C HIS A 54 -27.25 -14.34 15.52
N SER A 55 -27.04 -13.50 14.51
CA SER A 55 -28.08 -12.65 13.93
C SER A 55 -29.24 -13.51 13.39
N ALA A 56 -28.93 -14.59 12.68
CA ALA A 56 -29.93 -15.53 12.17
C ALA A 56 -30.69 -16.24 13.29
N ALA A 57 -30.02 -16.63 14.38
CA ALA A 57 -30.62 -17.29 15.53
C ALA A 57 -31.52 -16.35 16.36
N THR A 58 -31.11 -15.09 16.53
CA THR A 58 -31.85 -14.11 17.34
C THR A 58 -32.95 -13.37 16.58
N ALA A 59 -32.87 -13.26 15.25
CA ALA A 59 -33.90 -12.65 14.41
C ALA A 59 -35.34 -13.17 14.66
N PRO A 60 -35.62 -14.49 14.70
CA PRO A 60 -36.96 -14.98 14.98
C PRO A 60 -37.42 -14.65 16.40
N LEU A 61 -36.53 -14.71 17.40
CA LEU A 61 -36.83 -14.37 18.79
C LEU A 61 -37.19 -12.89 18.94
N GLN A 62 -36.42 -12.02 18.30
CA GLN A 62 -36.67 -10.57 18.28
C GLN A 62 -37.98 -10.24 17.57
N LYS A 63 -38.29 -10.94 16.47
CA LYS A 63 -39.57 -10.79 15.76
C LYS A 63 -40.76 -11.20 16.64
N GLU A 64 -40.63 -12.28 17.41
CA GLU A 64 -41.65 -12.72 18.35
C GLU A 64 -41.82 -11.71 19.49
N LEU A 65 -40.71 -11.24 20.10
CA LEU A 65 -40.72 -10.18 21.12
C LEU A 65 -41.46 -8.93 20.63
N ALA A 66 -41.11 -8.42 19.45
CA ALA A 66 -41.77 -7.24 18.87
C ALA A 66 -43.27 -7.47 18.62
N SER A 67 -43.67 -8.69 18.25
CA SER A 67 -45.09 -9.05 18.10
C SER A 67 -45.83 -9.03 19.44
N LEU A 68 -45.24 -9.59 20.50
CA LEU A 68 -45.82 -9.59 21.85
C LEU A 68 -45.89 -8.19 22.45
N GLU A 69 -44.90 -7.34 22.18
CA GLU A 69 -44.90 -5.94 22.58
C GLU A 69 -46.01 -5.15 21.90
N SER A 70 -46.18 -5.33 20.58
CA SER A 70 -47.28 -4.71 19.84
C SER A 70 -48.65 -5.16 20.37
N LYS A 71 -48.81 -6.44 20.73
CA LYS A 71 -50.05 -6.95 21.35
C LYS A 71 -50.30 -6.31 22.72
N SER A 72 -49.28 -6.26 23.57
CA SER A 72 -49.36 -5.67 24.91
C SER A 72 -49.73 -4.19 24.85
N LEU A 73 -49.15 -3.43 23.92
CA LEU A 73 -49.47 -2.02 23.71
C LEU A 73 -50.94 -1.82 23.29
N LYS A 74 -51.45 -2.62 22.37
CA LYS A 74 -52.88 -2.55 21.96
C LYS A 74 -53.85 -2.87 23.10
N MET A 75 -53.47 -3.78 24.00
CA MET A 75 -54.27 -4.07 25.20
C MET A 75 -54.32 -2.87 26.14
N LEU A 76 -53.17 -2.25 26.39
CA LEU A 76 -53.09 -1.02 27.19
C LEU A 76 -53.89 0.13 26.59
N GLU A 77 -53.78 0.35 25.27
CA GLU A 77 -54.55 1.38 24.54
C GLU A 77 -56.06 1.16 24.61
N SER A 78 -56.51 -0.10 24.67
CA SER A 78 -57.92 -0.45 24.83
C SER A 78 -58.39 -0.49 26.29
N GLY A 79 -57.53 -0.13 27.25
CA GLY A 79 -57.85 -0.15 28.67
C GLY A 79 -57.97 -1.56 29.27
N THR A 80 -57.45 -2.58 28.58
CA THR A 80 -57.42 -3.96 29.06
C THR A 80 -56.09 -4.26 29.75
N ILE A 81 -56.13 -5.06 30.81
CA ILE A 81 -54.93 -5.46 31.56
C ILE A 81 -54.15 -6.48 30.72
N PRO A 82 -52.83 -6.31 30.52
CA PRO A 82 -52.00 -7.26 29.78
C PRO A 82 -52.12 -8.68 30.34
N ASP A 83 -52.15 -9.66 29.43
CA ASP A 83 -52.24 -11.08 29.79
C ASP A 83 -50.92 -11.56 30.41
N GLN A 84 -51.01 -12.18 31.59
CA GLN A 84 -49.85 -12.77 32.28
C GLN A 84 -49.14 -13.83 31.42
N ALA A 85 -49.84 -14.50 30.51
CA ALA A 85 -49.22 -15.45 29.58
C ALA A 85 -48.28 -14.74 28.59
N ILE A 86 -48.64 -13.53 28.13
CA ILE A 86 -47.79 -12.71 27.25
C ILE A 86 -46.52 -12.29 28.00
N ASP A 87 -46.65 -11.83 29.24
CA ASP A 87 -45.50 -11.42 30.05
C ASP A 87 -44.56 -12.60 30.36
N ARG A 88 -45.10 -13.79 30.64
CA ARG A 88 -44.28 -15.01 30.81
C ARG A 88 -43.51 -15.36 29.54
N ARG A 89 -44.16 -15.36 28.37
CA ARG A 89 -43.49 -15.65 27.10
C ARG A 89 -42.42 -14.61 26.76
N ARG A 90 -42.66 -13.33 27.07
CA ARG A 90 -41.63 -12.28 26.91
C ARG A 90 -40.42 -12.55 27.78
N ALA A 91 -40.61 -12.94 29.04
CA ALA A 91 -39.51 -13.28 29.95
C ALA A 91 -38.70 -14.48 29.44
N GLU A 92 -39.37 -15.51 28.92
CA GLU A 92 -38.72 -16.66 28.28
C GLU A 92 -37.86 -16.23 27.08
N LEU A 93 -38.42 -15.45 26.16
CA LEU A 93 -37.70 -14.94 24.98
C LEU A 93 -36.49 -14.08 25.35
N PHE A 94 -36.60 -13.23 26.37
CA PHE A 94 -35.45 -12.48 26.88
C PHE A 94 -34.35 -13.41 27.41
N SER A 95 -34.73 -14.49 28.11
CA SER A 95 -33.77 -15.49 28.57
C SER A 95 -33.12 -16.25 27.42
N GLU A 96 -33.88 -16.59 26.37
CA GLU A 96 -33.37 -17.26 25.17
C GLU A 96 -32.38 -16.36 24.42
N VAL A 97 -32.71 -15.08 24.21
CA VAL A 97 -31.80 -14.09 23.60
C VAL A 97 -30.54 -13.89 24.44
N ALA A 98 -30.68 -13.79 25.77
CA ALA A 98 -29.53 -13.68 26.67
C ALA A 98 -28.60 -14.91 26.59
N ALA A 99 -29.16 -16.11 26.46
CA ALA A 99 -28.39 -17.33 26.29
C ALA A 99 -27.61 -17.35 24.95
N GLU A 100 -28.24 -16.92 23.85
CA GLU A 100 -27.56 -16.81 22.55
C GLU A 100 -26.45 -15.74 22.56
N ASN A 101 -26.68 -14.60 23.22
CA ASN A 101 -25.64 -13.59 23.41
C ASN A 101 -24.44 -14.15 24.19
N ALA A 102 -24.69 -14.87 25.29
CA ALA A 102 -23.62 -15.48 26.08
C ALA A 102 -22.79 -16.49 25.27
N LYS A 103 -23.42 -17.28 24.39
CA LYS A 103 -22.72 -18.20 23.47
C LYS A 103 -21.82 -17.43 22.50
N LEU A 104 -22.33 -16.35 21.88
CA LEU A 104 -21.54 -15.53 20.95
C LEU A 104 -20.35 -14.88 21.67
N GLU A 105 -20.56 -14.29 22.84
CA GLU A 105 -19.49 -13.67 23.64
C GLU A 105 -18.41 -14.68 23.99
N GLN A 106 -18.79 -15.87 24.47
CA GLN A 106 -17.84 -16.94 24.79
C GLN A 106 -17.04 -17.40 23.56
N ALA A 107 -17.68 -17.51 22.39
CA ALA A 107 -17.02 -17.88 21.15
C ALA A 107 -16.04 -16.79 20.67
N ILE A 108 -16.46 -15.52 20.69
CA ILE A 108 -15.62 -14.36 20.33
C ILE A 108 -14.43 -14.25 21.28
N ASP A 109 -14.62 -14.40 22.60
CA ASP A 109 -13.53 -14.33 23.56
C ASP A 109 -12.51 -15.46 23.36
N SER A 110 -12.97 -16.66 22.99
CA SER A 110 -12.10 -17.78 22.64
C SER A 110 -11.30 -17.53 21.36
N LEU A 111 -11.87 -16.80 20.40
CA LEU A 111 -11.17 -16.37 19.18
C LEU A 111 -10.17 -15.24 19.49
N ARG A 112 -10.56 -14.25 20.32
CA ARG A 112 -9.68 -13.14 20.73
C ARG A 112 -8.42 -13.62 21.44
N LYS A 113 -8.55 -14.60 22.35
CA LYS A 113 -7.40 -15.23 23.03
C LYS A 113 -6.39 -15.86 22.07
N ARG A 114 -6.83 -16.30 20.88
CA ARG A 114 -5.96 -16.81 19.81
C ARG A 114 -5.46 -15.69 18.90
N PHE A 115 -6.31 -14.72 18.61
CA PHE A 115 -6.05 -13.60 17.71
C PHE A 115 -4.96 -12.65 18.24
N ASP A 116 -5.05 -12.22 19.50
CA ASP A 116 -4.19 -11.17 20.04
C ASP A 116 -2.70 -11.55 20.04
N PRO A 117 -2.28 -12.77 20.46
CA PRO A 117 -0.88 -13.18 20.38
C PRO A 117 -0.36 -13.24 18.94
N VAL A 118 -1.18 -13.72 18.00
CA VAL A 118 -0.83 -13.81 16.57
C VAL A 118 -0.66 -12.41 15.98
N HIS A 119 -1.56 -11.49 16.31
CA HIS A 119 -1.50 -10.10 15.88
C HIS A 119 -0.26 -9.38 16.42
N GLN A 120 0.02 -9.52 17.72
CA GLN A 120 1.23 -8.97 18.33
C GLN A 120 2.48 -9.56 17.67
N LYS A 121 2.52 -10.89 17.45
CA LYS A 121 3.67 -11.52 16.85
C LYS A 121 3.94 -11.04 15.43
N ARG A 122 2.88 -10.87 14.64
CA ARG A 122 2.96 -10.28 13.30
C ARG A 122 3.55 -8.87 13.34
N GLN A 123 3.09 -8.03 14.28
CA GLN A 123 3.62 -6.67 14.43
C GLN A 123 5.10 -6.67 14.81
N GLU A 124 5.51 -7.50 15.77
CA GLU A 124 6.92 -7.66 16.16
C GLU A 124 7.81 -8.05 14.99
N LEU A 125 7.37 -9.04 14.18
CA LEU A 125 8.11 -9.50 13.02
C LEU A 125 8.28 -8.39 11.98
N LEU A 126 7.21 -7.63 11.71
CA LEU A 126 7.27 -6.50 10.78
C LEU A 126 8.18 -5.37 11.29
N MET A 127 8.08 -5.01 12.58
CA MET A 127 8.95 -4.01 13.18
C MET A 127 10.42 -4.44 13.09
N THR A 128 10.71 -5.69 13.43
CA THR A 128 12.08 -6.25 13.39
C THR A 128 12.60 -6.31 11.95
N ALA A 129 11.78 -6.77 11.00
CA ALA A 129 12.17 -6.83 9.59
C ALA A 129 12.43 -5.44 8.99
N ASN A 130 11.65 -4.43 9.39
CA ASN A 130 11.82 -3.05 8.91
C ASN A 130 13.00 -2.32 9.55
N ALA A 131 13.46 -2.76 10.72
CA ALA A 131 14.69 -2.25 11.33
C ALA A 131 15.97 -2.78 10.62
N ILE A 132 15.86 -3.86 9.85
CA ILE A 132 16.98 -4.41 9.08
C ILE A 132 17.23 -3.52 7.86
N PRO A 133 18.50 -3.22 7.51
CA PRO A 133 18.82 -2.34 6.38
C PRO A 133 18.20 -2.81 5.07
N SER A 134 17.70 -1.85 4.27
CA SER A 134 17.14 -2.13 2.96
C SER A 134 18.18 -2.72 2.00
N ARG A 135 17.70 -3.34 0.93
CA ARG A 135 18.51 -3.90 -0.15
C ARG A 135 19.43 -2.85 -0.80
N ASP A 136 19.11 -1.55 -0.66
CA ASP A 136 19.93 -0.44 -1.16
C ASP A 136 21.31 -0.36 -0.50
N ARG A 137 21.50 -0.97 0.69
CA ARG A 137 22.81 -1.05 1.32
C ARG A 137 23.83 -1.86 0.51
N LEU A 138 23.37 -2.73 -0.39
CA LEU A 138 24.26 -3.42 -1.33
C LEU A 138 24.87 -2.48 -2.37
N ALA A 139 24.29 -1.29 -2.57
CA ALA A 139 24.77 -0.26 -3.49
C ALA A 139 25.63 0.83 -2.80
N VAL A 140 26.16 0.56 -1.60
CA VAL A 140 27.00 1.49 -0.85
C VAL A 140 28.49 1.22 -1.14
N PRO A 141 29.34 2.26 -1.22
CA PRO A 141 30.79 2.10 -1.29
C PRO A 141 31.32 1.22 -0.14
N GLY A 142 32.20 0.26 -0.47
CA GLY A 142 32.74 -0.69 0.51
C GLY A 142 31.87 -1.94 0.76
N ILE A 143 30.74 -2.07 0.07
CA ILE A 143 29.91 -3.29 0.03
C ILE A 143 29.67 -3.70 -1.44
N GLY A 144 29.18 -2.78 -2.26
CA GLY A 144 28.84 -3.05 -3.65
C GLY A 144 30.05 -3.32 -4.56
N CYS A 145 29.83 -4.04 -5.66
CA CYS A 145 30.83 -4.26 -6.68
C CYS A 145 31.24 -2.93 -7.33
N PRO A 146 32.53 -2.54 -7.35
CA PRO A 146 32.97 -1.24 -7.87
C PRO A 146 32.49 -0.95 -9.29
N LYS A 147 32.48 -1.97 -10.16
CA LYS A 147 31.99 -1.86 -11.54
C LYS A 147 30.50 -1.53 -11.60
N LEU A 148 29.69 -2.19 -10.78
CA LEU A 148 28.25 -1.95 -10.71
C LEU A 148 27.93 -0.61 -10.06
N LEU A 149 28.70 -0.20 -9.04
CA LEU A 149 28.56 1.13 -8.42
C LEU A 149 28.83 2.26 -9.43
N LEU A 150 29.84 2.10 -10.30
CA LEU A 150 30.12 3.06 -11.36
C LEU A 150 28.97 3.12 -12.37
N LYS A 151 28.47 1.97 -12.83
CA LYS A 151 27.29 1.94 -13.72
C LYS A 151 26.08 2.62 -13.08
N LEU A 152 25.82 2.36 -11.79
CA LEU A 152 24.72 2.95 -11.04
C LEU A 152 24.86 4.48 -10.94
N PHE A 153 26.08 4.96 -10.66
CA PHE A 153 26.38 6.39 -10.65
C PHE A 153 26.08 7.03 -12.02
N CYS A 154 26.53 6.41 -13.11
CA CYS A 154 26.25 6.88 -14.47
C CYS A 154 24.75 6.90 -14.77
N ALA A 155 24.02 5.83 -14.43
CA ALA A 155 22.56 5.76 -14.61
C ALA A 155 21.84 6.87 -13.85
N ARG A 156 22.19 7.08 -12.57
CA ARG A 156 21.61 8.16 -11.74
C ARG A 156 21.90 9.55 -12.29
N ARG A 157 23.13 9.79 -12.77
CA ARG A 157 23.48 11.06 -13.41
C ARG A 157 22.68 11.28 -14.69
N ARG A 158 22.53 10.26 -15.53
CA ARG A 158 21.69 10.35 -16.74
C ARG A 158 20.23 10.64 -16.42
N SER A 159 19.63 9.92 -15.47
CA SER A 159 18.26 10.17 -15.00
C SER A 159 18.09 11.61 -14.50
N HIS A 160 19.04 12.10 -13.68
CA HIS A 160 19.01 13.48 -13.20
C HIS A 160 19.10 14.51 -14.33
N PHE A 161 20.06 14.38 -15.25
CA PHE A 161 20.20 15.32 -16.37
C PHE A 161 19.00 15.27 -17.32
N ALA A 162 18.45 14.09 -17.57
CA ALA A 162 17.23 13.92 -18.35
C ALA A 162 16.02 14.58 -17.65
N GLY A 163 15.91 14.44 -16.33
CA GLY A 163 14.90 15.13 -15.53
C GLY A 163 14.99 16.67 -15.65
N VAL A 164 16.19 17.23 -15.50
CA VAL A 164 16.42 18.68 -15.68
C VAL A 164 16.09 19.14 -17.10
N ARG A 165 16.54 18.40 -18.13
CA ARG A 165 16.21 18.70 -19.53
C ARG A 165 14.71 18.68 -19.78
N ARG A 166 14.00 17.69 -19.23
CA ARG A 166 12.54 17.57 -19.33
C ARG A 166 11.84 18.78 -18.70
N GLU A 167 12.29 19.24 -17.53
CA GLU A 167 11.74 20.42 -16.86
C GLU A 167 11.94 21.68 -17.72
N VAL A 168 13.16 21.92 -18.20
CA VAL A 168 13.46 23.04 -19.09
C VAL A 168 12.62 22.97 -20.37
N ALA A 169 12.50 21.80 -20.99
CA ALA A 169 11.72 21.62 -22.20
C ALA A 169 10.23 21.91 -21.97
N ARG A 170 9.66 21.52 -20.82
CA ARG A 170 8.28 21.83 -20.44
C ARG A 170 8.05 23.32 -20.23
N GLU A 171 8.99 24.01 -19.58
CA GLU A 171 8.92 25.47 -19.41
C GLU A 171 8.97 26.20 -20.76
N ARG A 172 9.86 25.77 -21.66
CA ARG A 172 9.98 26.34 -23.01
C ARG A 172 8.78 26.03 -23.89
N LEU A 173 8.21 24.83 -23.76
CA LEU A 173 6.97 24.45 -24.42
C LEU A 173 5.81 25.35 -23.99
N ALA A 174 5.67 25.60 -22.67
CA ALA A 174 4.64 26.50 -22.15
C ALA A 174 4.80 27.94 -22.69
N GLN A 175 6.04 28.44 -22.80
CA GLN A 175 6.32 29.73 -23.44
C GLN A 175 5.89 29.73 -24.91
N ALA A 176 6.28 28.72 -25.69
CA ALA A 176 5.91 28.61 -27.11
C ALA A 176 4.40 28.50 -27.32
N GLN A 177 3.69 27.76 -26.46
CA GLN A 177 2.22 27.67 -26.49
C GLN A 177 1.53 29.00 -26.16
N THR A 178 2.08 29.74 -25.20
CA THR A 178 1.59 31.08 -24.85
C THR A 178 1.76 32.04 -26.03
N GLU A 179 2.93 32.04 -26.67
CA GLU A 179 3.19 32.85 -27.86
C GLU A 179 2.23 32.51 -29.01
N LEU A 180 2.00 31.21 -29.27
CA LEU A 180 1.01 30.78 -30.26
C LEU A 180 -0.40 31.27 -29.93
N SER A 181 -0.81 31.16 -28.67
CA SER A 181 -2.12 31.63 -28.22
C SER A 181 -2.29 33.15 -28.38
N VAL A 182 -1.22 33.92 -28.21
CA VAL A 182 -1.22 35.38 -28.46
C VAL A 182 -1.37 35.66 -29.96
N LEU A 183 -0.57 35.00 -30.79
CA LEU A 183 -0.62 35.15 -32.25
C LEU A 183 -1.98 34.73 -32.85
N GLU A 184 -2.64 33.74 -32.27
CA GLU A 184 -3.98 33.30 -32.68
C GLU A 184 -5.07 34.32 -32.32
N ARG A 185 -4.90 35.08 -31.23
CA ARG A 185 -5.84 36.13 -30.80
C ARG A 185 -5.68 37.42 -31.59
N GLU A 186 -4.47 37.74 -32.04
CA GLU A 186 -4.13 38.96 -32.78
C GLU A 186 -4.43 38.89 -34.29
N GLY A 187 -5.35 38.00 -34.70
CA GLY A 187 -5.69 37.69 -36.09
C GLY A 187 -5.65 38.88 -37.06
N ASP A 188 -4.93 38.70 -38.17
CA ASP A 188 -4.77 39.61 -39.32
C ASP A 188 -3.66 40.68 -39.29
N GLN A 189 -2.54 40.47 -38.59
CA GLN A 189 -1.32 41.23 -38.89
C GLN A 189 -0.52 40.64 -40.09
N PRO A 190 -0.03 41.46 -41.05
CA PRO A 190 0.67 41.00 -42.26
C PRO A 190 1.98 40.22 -42.01
N TRP A 191 2.54 40.32 -40.80
CA TRP A 191 3.79 39.70 -40.39
C TRP A 191 3.57 38.31 -39.72
N SER A 192 2.31 37.94 -39.47
CA SER A 192 1.90 36.82 -38.60
C SER A 192 2.24 35.42 -39.10
N GLY A 193 2.32 35.20 -40.42
CA GLY A 193 2.52 33.85 -40.97
C GLY A 193 3.89 33.24 -40.65
N LYS A 194 4.96 34.04 -40.73
CA LYS A 194 6.33 33.59 -40.44
C LYS A 194 6.56 33.41 -38.94
N ASP A 195 6.00 34.29 -38.12
CA ASP A 195 6.13 34.23 -36.67
C ASP A 195 5.33 33.07 -36.07
N ARG A 196 4.14 32.80 -36.62
CA ARG A 196 3.36 31.61 -36.31
C ARG A 196 4.11 30.33 -36.66
N ALA A 197 4.63 30.22 -37.89
CA ALA A 197 5.41 29.04 -38.29
C ALA A 197 6.65 28.83 -37.40
N ASN A 198 7.32 29.92 -36.98
CA ASN A 198 8.45 29.85 -36.05
C ASN A 198 8.03 29.42 -34.64
N ALA A 199 6.86 29.85 -34.15
CA ALA A 199 6.33 29.47 -32.85
C ALA A 199 5.83 28.01 -32.85
N GLU A 200 5.18 27.55 -33.92
CA GLU A 200 4.79 26.15 -34.14
C GLU A 200 6.02 25.24 -34.16
N ARG A 201 7.06 25.62 -34.93
CA ARG A 201 8.33 24.87 -34.96
C ARG A 201 8.97 24.77 -33.57
N ARG A 202 8.99 25.86 -32.80
CA ARG A 202 9.54 25.84 -31.42
C ARG A 202 8.71 24.97 -30.49
N ARG A 203 7.38 25.03 -30.58
CA ARG A 203 6.48 24.15 -29.83
C ARG A 203 6.81 22.69 -30.14
N ASP A 204 6.93 22.33 -31.42
CA ASP A 204 7.18 20.96 -31.84
C ASP A 204 8.58 20.49 -31.41
N GLU A 205 9.60 21.34 -31.51
CA GLU A 205 10.96 21.10 -31.03
C GLU A 205 10.99 20.81 -29.52
N TRP A 206 10.36 21.66 -28.70
CA TRP A 206 10.33 21.48 -27.25
C TRP A 206 9.44 20.32 -26.81
N THR A 207 8.41 19.98 -27.60
CA THR A 207 7.61 18.77 -27.38
C THR A 207 8.47 17.53 -27.60
N ALA A 208 9.18 17.45 -28.72
CA ALA A 208 10.08 16.35 -29.03
C ALA A 208 11.22 16.22 -27.99
N GLU A 209 11.80 17.32 -27.54
CA GLU A 209 12.83 17.31 -26.50
C GLU A 209 12.27 16.84 -25.14
N ALA A 210 11.06 17.27 -24.75
CA ALA A 210 10.43 16.82 -23.52
C ALA A 210 10.15 15.30 -23.54
N GLU A 211 9.66 14.78 -24.66
CA GLU A 211 9.44 13.35 -24.87
C GLU A 211 10.75 12.55 -24.86
N ALA A 212 11.77 13.03 -25.57
CA ALA A 212 13.08 12.40 -25.61
C ALA A 212 13.75 12.36 -24.22
N ALA A 213 13.69 13.46 -23.48
CA ALA A 213 14.20 13.55 -22.11
C ALA A 213 13.43 12.62 -21.16
N GLU A 214 12.10 12.50 -21.31
CA GLU A 214 11.31 11.57 -20.52
C GLU A 214 11.64 10.10 -20.83
N ALA A 215 11.79 9.75 -22.10
CA ALA A 215 12.21 8.41 -22.52
C ALA A 215 13.61 8.07 -21.98
N GLU A 216 14.56 9.01 -22.05
CA GLU A 216 15.91 8.83 -21.49
C GLU A 216 15.87 8.66 -19.97
N GLN A 217 15.05 9.45 -19.27
CA GLN A 217 14.89 9.34 -17.82
C GLN A 217 14.38 7.95 -17.43
N ARG A 218 13.31 7.46 -18.09
CA ARG A 218 12.77 6.12 -17.84
C ARG A 218 13.80 5.03 -18.10
N ALA A 219 14.51 5.09 -19.23
CA ALA A 219 15.55 4.12 -19.56
C ALA A 219 16.71 4.12 -18.53
N ALA A 220 17.07 5.30 -18.01
CA ALA A 220 18.09 5.42 -16.97
C ALA A 220 17.61 4.86 -15.61
N ASP A 221 16.34 5.06 -15.26
CA ASP A 221 15.73 4.51 -14.05
C ASP A 221 15.61 2.98 -14.14
N GLU A 222 15.20 2.44 -15.29
CA GLU A 222 15.19 1.00 -15.57
C GLU A 222 16.60 0.40 -15.47
N ALA A 223 17.61 1.06 -16.06
CA ALA A 223 19.00 0.64 -15.93
C ALA A 223 19.47 0.64 -14.47
N SER A 224 19.10 1.67 -13.69
CA SER A 224 19.40 1.74 -12.26
C SER A 224 18.75 0.56 -11.50
N ALA A 225 17.48 0.25 -11.78
CA ALA A 225 16.78 -0.89 -11.19
C ALA A 225 17.45 -2.23 -11.55
N ALA A 226 17.82 -2.43 -12.82
CA ALA A 226 18.52 -3.63 -13.26
C ALA A 226 19.86 -3.83 -12.54
N ILE A 227 20.63 -2.75 -12.34
CA ILE A 227 21.90 -2.80 -11.59
C ILE A 227 21.66 -3.15 -10.12
N HIS A 228 20.57 -2.65 -9.52
CA HIS A 228 20.19 -3.05 -8.17
C HIS A 228 19.82 -4.54 -8.08
N GLU A 229 19.23 -5.13 -9.12
CA GLU A 229 19.01 -6.59 -9.19
C GLU A 229 20.33 -7.36 -9.40
N GLU A 230 21.23 -6.90 -10.28
CA GLU A 230 22.57 -7.49 -10.44
C GLU A 230 23.34 -7.50 -9.11
N LEU A 231 23.28 -6.41 -8.34
CA LEU A 231 23.90 -6.33 -7.01
C LEU A 231 23.30 -7.30 -5.99
N LYS A 232 22.06 -7.74 -6.17
CA LYS A 232 21.45 -8.78 -5.31
C LYS A 232 21.96 -10.17 -5.69
N ASN A 233 22.13 -10.43 -6.98
CA ASN A 233 22.43 -11.76 -7.52
C ASN A 233 23.92 -12.12 -7.52
N GLU A 234 24.83 -11.13 -7.51
CA GLU A 234 26.27 -11.32 -7.24
C GLU A 234 26.54 -11.72 -5.79
#